data_AF-A0AAW9Q196-F1
#
_entry.id   AF-A0AAW9Q196-F1
#
_cell.length_a   1.000
_cell.length_b   1.000
_cell.length_c   1.000
_cell.angle_alpha   90.00
_cell.angle_beta   90.00
_cell.angle_gamma   90.00
#
_symmetry.space_group_name_H-M   'P 1'
#
loop_
_entity.id
_entity.type
_entity.pdbx_description
1 polymer ?
#
loop_
_entity_poly.entity_id
_entity_poly.type
_entity_poly.pdbx_seq_one_letter_code
_entity_poly.pdbx_strand_id
1 'polypeptide(L)' 'MTSPKRFDMQTFLVRFGCGFLIGGLAVGFGTIGFFSGSLLPGFLIGGIICGLLAWHLGDRFWENFRSWIGWL' A
#
# COMPACT_ATOMS: atom_id res chain seq x y z
N MET A 1 25.12 -10.29 -20.09
CA MET A 1 25.26 -9.03 -19.34
C MET A 1 23.86 -8.50 -19.07
N THR A 2 23.35 -8.70 -17.86
CA THR A 2 22.04 -8.19 -17.44
C THR A 2 22.17 -6.68 -17.19
N SER A 3 21.53 -5.88 -18.03
CA SER A 3 21.48 -4.42 -17.86
C SER A 3 20.99 -4.07 -16.45
N PRO A 4 21.63 -3.12 -15.72
CA PRO A 4 21.17 -2.73 -14.40
C PRO A 4 19.74 -2.22 -14.53
N LYS A 5 18.82 -2.87 -13.79
CA LYS A 5 17.41 -2.49 -13.71
C LYS A 5 17.35 -1.04 -13.27
N ARG A 6 17.20 -0.11 -14.22
CA ARG A 6 17.12 1.33 -13.92
C ARG A 6 16.02 1.49 -12.90
N PHE A 7 16.33 2.21 -11.83
CA PHE A 7 15.33 2.59 -10.84
C PHE A 7 14.33 3.51 -11.53
N ASP A 8 13.19 2.95 -11.91
CA ASP A 8 12.13 3.67 -12.56
C ASP A 8 11.32 4.41 -11.48
N MET A 9 11.66 5.68 -11.28
CA MET A 9 10.99 6.56 -10.33
C MET A 9 9.48 6.68 -10.60
N GLN A 10 9.04 6.57 -11.85
CA GLN A 10 7.60 6.61 -12.16
C GLN A 10 6.91 5.34 -11.68
N THR A 11 7.53 4.18 -11.91
CA THR A 11 7.04 2.90 -11.42
C THR A 11 7.02 2.86 -9.89
N PHE A 12 8.04 3.43 -9.23
CA PHE A 12 8.06 3.59 -7.77
C PHE A 12 6.88 4.45 -7.30
N LEU A 13 6.74 5.66 -7.84
CA LEU A 13 5.74 6.63 -7.39
C LEU A 13 4.32 6.10 -7.56
N VAL A 14 4.03 5.45 -8.69
CA VAL A 14 2.71 4.87 -8.98
C VAL A 14 2.43 3.71 -8.03
N ARG A 15 3.36 2.76 -7.89
CA ARG A 15 3.14 1.58 -7.02
C ARG A 15 3.03 1.97 -5.55
N PHE A 16 3.93 2.85 -5.09
CA PHE A 16 3.90 3.37 -3.73
C PHE A 16 2.63 4.17 -3.49
N GLY A 17 2.27 5.10 -4.38
CA GLY A 17 1.09 5.94 -4.23
C GLY A 17 -0.21 5.15 -4.18
N CYS A 18 -0.38 4.18 -5.08
CA CYS A 18 -1.54 3.29 -5.06
C CYS A 18 -1.59 2.42 -3.80
N GLY A 19 -0.46 1.84 -3.39
CA GLY A 19 -0.38 1.07 -2.14
C GLY A 19 -0.65 1.93 -0.90
N PHE A 20 -0.18 3.18 -0.90
CA PHE A 20 -0.35 4.12 0.18
C PHE A 20 -1.80 4.56 0.36
N LEU A 21 -2.47 4.92 -0.73
CA LEU A 21 -3.88 5.31 -0.67
C LEU A 21 -4.75 4.16 -0.17
N ILE A 22 -4.53 2.96 -0.69
CA ILE A 22 -5.34 1.81 -0.35
C ILE A 22 -5.08 1.32 1.07
N GLY A 23 -3.81 1.17 1.47
CA GLY A 23 -3.47 0.78 2.83
C GLY A 23 -3.86 1.84 3.85
N GLY A 24 -3.71 3.11 3.50
CA GLY A 24 -4.11 4.22 4.35
C GLY A 24 -5.62 4.26 4.55
N LEU A 25 -6.42 4.07 3.49
CA LEU A 25 -7.87 3.97 3.62
C LEU A 25 -8.27 2.72 4.43
N ALA A 26 -7.74 1.55 4.11
CA ALA A 26 -8.10 0.30 4.80
C ALA A 26 -7.82 0.37 6.31
N VAL A 27 -6.61 0.79 6.69
CA VAL A 27 -6.22 0.89 8.10
C VAL A 27 -6.86 2.11 8.77
N GLY A 28 -6.89 3.26 8.09
CA GLY A 28 -7.49 4.48 8.61
C GLY A 28 -8.98 4.34 8.91
N PHE A 29 -9.75 3.66 8.05
CA PHE A 29 -11.15 3.32 8.35
C PHE A 29 -11.27 2.22 9.40
N GLY A 30 -10.37 1.23 9.39
CA GLY A 30 -10.33 0.18 10.41
C GLY A 30 -10.09 0.71 11.83
N THR A 31 -9.35 1.81 11.99
CA THR A 31 -9.04 2.40 13.30
C THR A 31 -10.11 3.36 13.81
N ILE A 32 -11.05 3.83 12.96
CA ILE A 32 -12.17 4.71 13.37
C ILE A 32 -13.01 4.07 14.47
N GLY A 33 -13.19 2.75 14.45
CA GLY A 33 -13.98 2.02 15.45
C GLY A 33 -13.27 1.78 16.79
N PHE A 34 -11.94 1.89 16.84
CA PHE A 34 -11.14 1.52 18.02
C PHE A 34 -10.65 2.73 18.81
N PHE A 35 -10.29 3.82 18.13
CA PHE A 35 -9.74 5.01 18.77
C PHE A 35 -10.24 6.27 18.06
N SER A 36 -11.17 6.98 18.69
CA SER A 36 -11.65 8.29 18.24
C SER A 36 -10.46 9.24 18.06
N GLY A 37 -10.21 9.69 16.82
CA GLY A 37 -9.09 10.56 16.47
C GLY A 37 -7.84 9.87 15.92
N SER A 38 -7.82 8.53 15.83
CA SER A 38 -6.68 7.77 15.28
C SER A 38 -6.72 7.56 13.75
N LEU A 39 -7.68 8.19 13.05
CA LEU A 39 -7.84 8.06 11.61
C LEU A 39 -6.58 8.51 10.86
N LEU A 40 -6.08 9.71 11.17
CA LEU A 40 -4.90 10.26 10.50
C LEU A 40 -3.64 9.42 10.74
N PRO A 41 -3.27 9.05 11.98
CA PRO A 41 -2.11 8.19 12.21
C PRO A 41 -2.30 6.78 11.63
N GLY A 42 -3.50 6.20 11.71
CA GLY A 42 -3.81 4.91 11.10
C GLY A 42 -3.67 4.94 9.57
N PHE A 43 -4.14 6.02 8.95
CA PHE A 43 -4.00 6.25 7.51
C PHE A 43 -2.53 6.40 7.09
N LEU A 44 -1.74 7.19 7.82
CA LEU A 44 -0.33 7.38 7.51
C LEU A 44 0.47 6.08 7.69
N ILE A 45 0.26 5.36 8.79
CA ILE A 45 0.99 4.13 9.08
C ILE A 45 0.60 3.03 8.08
N GLY A 46 -0.70 2.80 7.89
CA GLY A 46 -1.20 1.82 6.92
C GLY A 46 -0.78 2.14 5.49
N GLY A 47 -0.82 3.42 5.12
CA GLY A 47 -0.38 3.88 3.81
C GLY A 47 1.11 3.66 3.59
N ILE A 48 1.98 4.03 4.53
CA ILE A 48 3.42 3.84 4.37
C ILE A 48 3.76 2.34 4.24
N ILE A 49 3.18 1.49 5.09
CA ILE A 49 3.44 0.05 5.07
C ILE A 49 2.99 -0.56 3.73
N CYS A 50 1.75 -0.31 3.31
CA CYS A 50 1.24 -0.85 2.06
C CYS A 50 1.91 -0.24 0.83
N GLY A 51 2.29 1.04 0.86
CA GLY A 51 3.05 1.69 -0.22
C GLY A 51 4.44 1.08 -0.40
N LEU A 52 5.16 0.84 0.69
CA LEU A 52 6.46 0.18 0.67
C LEU A 52 6.35 -1.27 0.19
N LEU A 53 5.35 -2.01 0.67
CA LEU A 53 5.07 -3.38 0.23
C LEU A 53 4.69 -3.44 -1.25
N ALA A 54 3.84 -2.53 -1.74
CA ALA A 54 3.46 -2.45 -3.15
C ALA A 54 4.65 -2.12 -4.05
N TRP A 55 5.57 -1.28 -3.59
CA TRP A 55 6.82 -1.04 -4.32
C TRP A 55 7.74 -2.27 -4.31
N HIS A 56 7.98 -2.88 -3.15
CA HIS A 56 8.94 -3.98 -3.00
C HIS A 56 8.45 -5.29 -3.61
N LEU A 57 7.19 -5.65 -3.40
CA LEU A 57 6.58 -6.90 -3.90
C LEU A 57 5.97 -6.72 -5.29
N GLY A 58 5.71 -5.48 -5.72
CA GLY A 58 5.13 -5.18 -7.01
C GLY A 58 3.77 -5.85 -7.19
N ASP A 59 3.64 -6.65 -8.25
CA ASP A 59 2.39 -7.31 -8.62
C ASP A 59 1.94 -8.38 -7.60
N ARG A 60 2.90 -9.00 -6.88
CA ARG A 60 2.58 -9.98 -5.82
C ARG A 60 1.81 -9.35 -4.65
N PHE A 61 2.05 -8.07 -4.35
CA PHE A 61 1.25 -7.35 -3.36
C PHE A 61 -0.20 -7.26 -3.82
N TRP A 62 -0.43 -6.92 -5.09
CA TRP A 62 -1.77 -6.77 -5.65
C TRP A 62 -2.51 -8.11 -5.79
N GLU A 63 -1.81 -9.19 -6.11
CA GLU A 63 -2.37 -10.55 -6.12
C GLU A 63 -2.82 -10.98 -4.72
N ASN A 64 -1.97 -10.80 -3.72
CA ASN A 64 -2.31 -11.11 -2.33
C ASN A 64 -3.40 -10.19 -1.80
N PHE A 65 -3.37 -8.91 -2.16
CA PHE A 65 -4.39 -7.94 -1.77
C PHE A 65 -5.76 -8.30 -2.37
N ARG A 66 -5.82 -8.72 -3.64
CA ARG A 66 -7.04 -9.26 -4.25
C ARG A 66 -7.56 -10.49 -3.51
N SER A 67 -6.67 -11.38 -3.08
CA SER A 67 -7.03 -12.55 -2.26
C SER A 67 -7.58 -12.15 -0.88
N TRP A 68 -6.96 -11.17 -0.22
CA TRP A 68 -7.36 -10.71 1.11
C TRP A 68 -8.67 -9.94 1.15
N ILE A 69 -8.95 -9.13 0.14
CA ILE A 69 -10.23 -8.40 0.07
C ILE A 69 -11.37 -9.33 -0.32
N GLY A 70 -11.07 -10.53 -0.85
CA GLY A 70 -12.08 -11.46 -1.30
C GLY A 70 -12.99 -10.79 -2.32
N TRP A 71 -12.48 -10.54 -3.53
CA TRP A 71 -13.40 -10.27 -4.63
C TRP A 71 -14.30 -11.51 -4.81
N LEU A 72 -15.57 -11.33 -4.43
CA LEU A 72 -16.77 -12.02 -4.91
C LEU A 72 -16.82 -12.06 -6.44
#